data_AF-K1UUI0-F1
#
_entry.id   AF-K1UUI0-F1
#
_cell.length_a   1.000
_cell.length_b   1.000
_cell.length_c   1.000
_cell.angle_alpha   90.00
_cell.angle_beta   90.00
_cell.angle_gamma   90.00
#
_symmetry.space_group_name_H-M   'P 1'
#
loop_
_entity.id
_entity.type
_entity.pdbx_description
1 polymer ?
#
loop_
_entity_poly.entity_id
_entity_poly.type
_entity_poly.pdbx_seq_one_letter_code
_entity_poly.pdbx_strand_id
1 'polypeptide(L)'
;DKDKEFLGTEKIGKLLFRLAVPTVIAQIVNMLYNIVDRIYIGHIPGEGSAALTGVGVCMPIIMIISAFAALVSSGGAPRASISLGKGDKDGAEKILGSCFLLQLILSVMLTAVLLIWNRKLLLMFGASENTIDYAAAYMDIYAVGTIFVQLTLGLNAFITAQGFAKTGMLTVIIGAA
;
A
#
# COMPACT_ATOMS: atom_id res chain seq x y z
N ASP A 1 -15.97 13.35 -30.99
CA ASP A 1 -16.75 12.96 -29.80
C ASP A 1 -18.15 12.45 -30.17
N LYS A 2 -18.26 11.59 -31.20
CA LYS A 2 -19.47 10.81 -31.56
C LYS A 2 -19.48 9.42 -30.90
N ASP A 3 -18.38 9.04 -30.26
CA ASP A 3 -18.15 7.68 -29.72
C ASP A 3 -18.85 7.41 -28.38
N LYS A 4 -19.54 8.40 -27.79
CA LYS A 4 -20.21 8.29 -26.48
C LYS A 4 -21.74 8.31 -26.55
N GLU A 5 -22.32 8.53 -27.72
CA GLU A 5 -23.79 8.61 -27.91
C GLU A 5 -24.51 7.28 -27.57
N PHE A 6 -23.82 6.14 -27.76
CA PHE A 6 -24.35 4.81 -27.46
C PHE A 6 -24.57 4.57 -25.96
N LEU A 7 -23.84 5.30 -25.09
CA LEU A 7 -23.94 5.18 -23.62
C LEU A 7 -25.31 5.63 -23.09
N GLY A 8 -25.99 6.54 -23.82
CA GLY A 8 -27.32 7.06 -23.43
C GLY A 8 -28.50 6.46 -24.21
N THR A 9 -28.25 5.68 -25.26
CA THR A 9 -29.29 5.25 -26.22
C THR A 9 -29.48 3.74 -26.31
N GLU A 10 -28.49 2.91 -25.96
CA GLU A 10 -28.63 1.45 -25.95
C GLU A 10 -29.29 0.92 -24.66
N LYS A 11 -30.02 -0.20 -24.79
CA LYS A 11 -30.60 -0.91 -23.63
C LYS A 11 -29.50 -1.27 -22.63
N ILE A 12 -29.75 -0.97 -21.35
CA ILE A 12 -28.80 -1.11 -20.24
C ILE A 12 -28.09 -2.48 -20.24
N GLY A 13 -28.80 -3.59 -20.47
CA GLY A 13 -28.19 -4.92 -20.49
C GLY A 13 -27.16 -5.13 -21.61
N LYS A 14 -27.42 -4.61 -22.82
CA LYS A 14 -26.49 -4.69 -23.95
C LYS A 14 -25.28 -3.80 -23.71
N LEU A 15 -25.50 -2.63 -23.11
CA LEU A 15 -24.45 -1.70 -22.73
C LEU A 15 -23.54 -2.30 -21.65
N LEU A 16 -24.13 -2.91 -20.62
CA LEU A 16 -23.42 -3.62 -19.56
C LEU A 16 -22.57 -4.74 -20.13
N PHE A 17 -23.10 -5.61 -20.99
CA PHE A 17 -22.30 -6.68 -21.59
C PHE A 17 -21.17 -6.13 -22.49
N ARG A 18 -21.45 -5.11 -23.30
CA ARG A 18 -20.46 -4.50 -24.20
C ARG A 18 -19.30 -3.85 -23.47
N LEU A 19 -19.52 -3.35 -22.25
CA LEU A 19 -18.47 -2.74 -21.42
C LEU A 19 -17.84 -3.75 -20.44
N ALA A 20 -18.65 -4.60 -19.82
CA ALA A 20 -18.21 -5.55 -18.81
C ALA A 20 -17.37 -6.68 -19.39
N VAL A 21 -17.75 -7.25 -20.54
CA VAL A 21 -17.00 -8.35 -21.16
C VAL A 21 -15.54 -7.97 -21.45
N PRO A 22 -15.24 -6.88 -22.19
CA PRO A 22 -13.85 -6.49 -22.42
C PRO A 22 -13.12 -6.11 -21.12
N THR A 23 -13.81 -5.52 -20.14
CA THR A 23 -13.22 -5.17 -18.84
C THR A 23 -12.84 -6.42 -18.04
N VAL A 24 -13.72 -7.43 -17.97
CA VAL A 24 -13.47 -8.70 -17.29
C VAL A 24 -12.34 -9.46 -17.98
N ILE A 25 -12.32 -9.49 -19.32
CA ILE A 25 -11.21 -10.10 -20.07
C ILE A 25 -9.89 -9.40 -19.75
N ALA A 26 -9.86 -8.05 -19.72
CA ALA A 26 -8.66 -7.31 -19.37
C ALA A 26 -8.17 -7.61 -17.94
N GLN A 27 -9.09 -7.74 -16.99
CA GLN A 27 -8.76 -8.15 -15.62
C GLN A 27 -8.21 -9.57 -15.55
N ILE A 28 -8.78 -10.52 -16.31
CA ILE A 28 -8.27 -11.89 -16.42
C ILE A 28 -6.86 -11.90 -17.03
N VAL A 29 -6.62 -11.13 -18.09
CA VAL A 29 -5.28 -11.02 -18.71
C VAL A 29 -4.27 -10.43 -17.73
N ASN A 30 -4.64 -9.40 -16.97
CA ASN A 30 -3.77 -8.80 -15.96
C ASN A 30 -3.44 -9.79 -14.83
N MET A 31 -4.43 -10.56 -14.37
CA MET A 31 -4.23 -11.64 -13.41
C MET A 31 -3.32 -12.72 -13.97
N LEU A 32 -3.52 -13.15 -15.22
CA LEU A 32 -2.66 -14.14 -15.88
C LEU A 32 -1.23 -13.62 -16.01
N TYR A 33 -1.03 -12.34 -16.33
CA TYR A 33 0.30 -11.74 -16.39
C TYR A 33 1.01 -11.81 -15.03
N ASN A 34 0.31 -11.47 -13.94
CA ASN A 34 0.84 -11.60 -12.57
C ASN A 34 1.17 -13.06 -12.20
N ILE A 35 0.35 -14.01 -12.63
CA ILE A 35 0.60 -15.43 -12.40
C ILE A 35 1.81 -15.89 -13.20
N VAL A 36 1.90 -15.54 -14.49
CA VAL A 36 2.99 -15.91 -15.38
C VAL A 36 4.31 -15.32 -14.87
N ASP A 37 4.33 -14.04 -14.49
CA ASP A 37 5.51 -13.39 -13.93
C ASP A 37 6.02 -14.12 -12.66
N ARG A 38 5.10 -14.48 -11.75
CA ARG A 38 5.42 -15.29 -10.57
C ARG A 38 5.89 -16.71 -10.93
N ILE A 39 5.36 -17.32 -11.99
CA ILE A 39 5.81 -18.63 -12.49
C ILE A 39 7.22 -18.53 -13.06
N TYR A 40 7.53 -17.48 -13.83
CA TYR A 40 8.87 -17.24 -14.37
C TYR A 40 9.88 -17.02 -13.25
N ILE A 41 9.56 -16.17 -12.26
CA ILE A 41 10.38 -15.97 -11.07
C ILE A 41 10.53 -17.30 -10.31
N GLY A 42 9.47 -18.08 -10.14
CA GLY A 42 9.48 -19.36 -9.44
C GLY A 42 10.28 -20.47 -10.15
N HIS A 43 10.40 -20.42 -11.48
CA HIS A 43 11.16 -21.38 -12.31
C HIS A 43 12.61 -20.98 -12.54
N ILE A 44 13.11 -19.87 -11.96
CA ILE A 44 14.54 -19.56 -11.98
C ILE A 44 15.29 -20.73 -11.30
N PRO A 45 16.16 -21.45 -12.02
CA PRO A 45 16.80 -22.65 -11.50
C PRO A 45 17.60 -22.32 -10.23
N GLY A 46 17.39 -23.10 -9.17
CA GLY A 46 18.15 -23.02 -7.92
C GLY A 46 17.58 -22.06 -6.87
N GLU A 47 17.10 -20.86 -7.25
CA GLU A 47 16.82 -19.79 -6.28
C GLU A 47 15.41 -19.17 -6.41
N GLY A 48 14.74 -19.32 -7.55
CA GLY A 48 13.50 -18.61 -7.88
C GLY A 48 12.32 -18.86 -6.93
N SER A 49 12.06 -20.14 -6.64
CA SER A 49 11.01 -20.55 -5.71
C SER A 49 11.30 -20.11 -4.27
N ALA A 50 12.56 -20.16 -3.84
CA ALA A 50 12.99 -19.74 -2.51
C ALA A 50 12.91 -18.21 -2.33
N ALA A 51 13.30 -17.43 -3.34
CA ALA A 51 13.19 -15.99 -3.35
C ALA A 51 11.74 -15.50 -3.35
N LEU A 52 10.88 -16.08 -4.21
CA LEU A 52 9.46 -15.74 -4.26
C LEU A 52 8.75 -16.10 -2.94
N THR A 53 9.06 -17.27 -2.39
CA THR A 53 8.53 -17.68 -1.08
C THR A 53 9.04 -16.75 0.02
N GLY A 54 10.33 -16.40 0.01
CA GLY A 54 10.97 -15.47 0.96
C GLY A 54 10.28 -14.11 1.01
N VAL A 55 10.01 -13.49 -0.15
CA VAL A 55 9.25 -12.22 -0.21
C VAL A 55 7.81 -12.41 0.27
N GLY A 56 7.18 -13.54 -0.05
CA GLY A 56 5.83 -13.87 0.41
C GLY A 56 5.71 -13.88 1.94
N VAL A 57 6.72 -14.40 2.65
CA VAL A 57 6.71 -14.45 4.12
C VAL A 57 6.85 -13.08 4.79
N CYS A 58 7.32 -12.07 4.06
CA CYS A 58 7.44 -10.70 4.58
C CYS A 58 6.07 -9.99 4.62
N MET A 59 5.07 -10.46 3.87
CA MET A 59 3.78 -9.78 3.72
C MET A 59 3.03 -9.56 5.03
N PRO A 60 2.91 -10.53 5.96
CA PRO A 60 2.26 -10.29 7.24
C PRO A 60 2.93 -9.19 8.05
N ILE A 61 4.26 -9.11 8.00
CA ILE A 61 5.03 -8.07 8.70
C ILE A 61 4.75 -6.70 8.06
N ILE A 62 4.75 -6.62 6.73
CA ILE A 62 4.42 -5.39 5.99
C ILE A 62 2.99 -4.92 6.27
N MET A 63 2.05 -5.84 6.41
CA MET A 63 0.67 -5.51 6.81
C MET A 63 0.61 -4.93 8.21
N ILE A 64 1.35 -5.49 9.17
CA ILE A 64 1.43 -4.96 10.54
C ILE A 64 2.01 -3.55 10.52
N ILE A 65 3.10 -3.31 9.77
CA ILE A 65 3.68 -1.98 9.59
C ILE A 65 2.61 -1.03 9.06
N SER A 66 1.95 -1.38 7.95
CA SER A 66 0.90 -0.57 7.33
C SER A 66 -0.28 -0.30 8.27
N ALA A 67 -0.59 -1.23 9.19
CA ALA A 67 -1.65 -1.06 10.18
C ALA A 67 -1.37 0.10 11.15
N PHE A 68 -0.09 0.39 11.47
CA PHE A 68 0.24 1.58 12.27
C PHE A 68 0.00 2.89 11.50
N ALA A 69 0.25 2.92 10.19
CA ALA A 69 -0.16 4.07 9.37
C ALA A 69 -1.68 4.22 9.33
N ALA A 70 -2.40 3.10 9.21
CA ALA A 70 -3.85 3.08 9.25
C ALA A 70 -4.39 3.58 10.61
N LEU A 71 -3.73 3.23 11.71
CA LEU A 71 -4.08 3.67 13.07
C LEU A 71 -4.03 5.19 13.19
N VAL A 72 -2.92 5.81 12.78
CA VAL A 72 -2.73 7.27 12.88
C VAL A 72 -3.69 8.00 11.92
N SER A 73 -3.79 7.54 10.68
CA SER A 73 -4.65 8.17 9.67
C SER A 73 -6.13 8.10 10.03
N SER A 74 -6.61 6.94 10.48
CA SER A 74 -8.02 6.72 10.81
C SER A 74 -8.45 7.51 12.05
N GLY A 75 -7.54 7.79 12.98
CA GLY A 75 -7.81 8.66 14.13
C GLY A 75 -7.65 10.16 13.83
N GLY A 76 -6.63 10.53 13.06
CA GLY A 76 -6.24 11.92 12.87
C GLY A 76 -6.93 12.62 11.72
N ALA A 77 -7.07 11.98 10.56
CA ALA A 77 -7.61 12.62 9.35
C ALA A 77 -9.06 13.09 9.51
N PRO A 78 -9.99 12.31 10.11
CA PRO A 78 -11.35 12.79 10.35
C PRO A 78 -11.40 13.97 11.32
N ARG A 79 -10.57 13.96 12.39
CA ARG A 79 -10.51 15.04 13.37
C ARG A 79 -9.98 16.35 12.78
N ALA A 80 -8.96 16.26 11.92
CA ALA A 80 -8.46 17.40 11.17
C ALA A 80 -9.52 17.95 10.21
N SER A 81 -10.22 17.07 9.49
CA SER A 81 -11.31 17.45 8.57
C SER A 81 -12.48 18.13 9.30
N ILE A 82 -12.88 17.63 10.48
CA ILE A 82 -13.91 18.27 11.32
C ILE A 82 -13.47 19.67 11.79
N SER A 83 -12.21 19.84 12.20
CA SER A 83 -11.69 21.13 12.66
C SER A 83 -11.66 22.16 11.53
N LEU A 84 -11.21 21.75 10.33
CA LEU A 84 -11.30 22.57 9.12
C LEU A 84 -12.74 22.93 8.76
N GLY A 85 -13.68 21.98 8.87
CA GLY A 85 -15.10 22.23 8.62
C GLY A 85 -15.74 23.24 9.57
N LYS A 86 -15.17 23.43 10.77
CA LYS A 86 -15.56 24.48 11.74
C LYS A 86 -14.87 25.82 11.48
N GLY A 87 -13.99 25.91 10.50
CA GLY A 87 -13.14 27.09 10.25
C GLY A 87 -11.92 27.19 11.16
N ASP A 88 -11.69 26.21 12.04
CA ASP A 88 -10.56 26.16 12.97
C ASP A 88 -9.32 25.56 12.29
N LYS A 89 -8.59 26.41 11.56
CA LYS A 89 -7.36 26.03 10.85
C LYS A 89 -6.22 25.71 11.80
N ASP A 90 -6.06 26.48 12.87
CA ASP A 90 -4.99 26.28 13.86
C ASP A 90 -5.16 24.93 14.58
N GLY A 91 -6.40 24.58 14.95
CA GLY A 91 -6.72 23.28 15.52
C GLY A 91 -6.43 22.12 14.56
N ALA A 92 -6.78 22.28 13.28
CA ALA A 92 -6.48 21.28 12.26
C ALA A 92 -4.97 21.08 12.05
N GLU A 93 -4.19 22.16 12.01
CA GLU A 93 -2.73 22.12 11.88
C GLU A 93 -2.08 21.44 13.10
N LYS A 94 -2.57 21.74 14.31
CA LYS A 94 -2.09 21.10 15.53
C LYS A 94 -2.36 19.60 15.55
N ILE A 95 -3.52 19.16 15.05
CA ILE A 95 -3.84 17.73 14.90
C ILE A 95 -2.90 17.08 13.89
N LEU A 96 -2.71 17.70 12.73
CA LEU A 96 -1.80 17.20 11.69
C LEU A 96 -0.37 17.07 12.22
N GLY A 97 0.16 18.11 12.87
CA GLY A 97 1.50 18.11 13.45
C GLY A 97 1.68 17.05 14.54
N SER A 98 0.67 16.86 15.38
CA SER A 98 0.69 15.79 16.40
C SER A 98 0.70 14.40 15.78
N CYS A 99 -0.11 14.19 14.73
CA CYS A 99 -0.14 12.92 14.00
C CYS A 99 1.15 12.69 13.22
N PHE A 100 1.74 13.72 12.64
CA PHE A 100 3.06 13.66 12.00
C PHE A 100 4.15 13.22 12.98
N LEU A 101 4.22 13.86 14.15
CA LEU A 101 5.20 13.51 15.18
C LEU A 101 5.00 12.07 15.67
N LEU A 102 3.75 11.68 15.94
CA LEU A 102 3.42 10.30 16.33
C LEU A 102 3.85 9.30 15.25
N GLN A 103 3.58 9.60 13.99
CA GLN A 103 3.93 8.74 12.86
C GLN A 103 5.45 8.63 12.67
N LEU A 104 6.19 9.72 12.90
CA LEU A 104 7.65 9.71 12.88
C LEU A 104 8.23 8.84 14.01
N ILE A 105 7.67 8.94 15.22
CA ILE A 105 8.10 8.13 16.37
C ILE A 105 7.82 6.65 16.10
N LEU A 106 6.61 6.32 15.64
CA LEU A 106 6.22 4.95 15.31
C LEU A 106 7.09 4.37 14.19
N SER A 107 7.40 5.16 13.17
CA SER A 107 8.19 4.67 12.05
C SER A 107 9.64 4.39 12.43
N VAL A 108 10.28 5.26 13.22
CA VAL A 108 11.63 5.02 13.77
C VAL A 108 11.63 3.80 14.69
N MET A 109 10.62 3.66 15.56
CA MET A 109 10.49 2.50 16.45
C MET A 109 10.34 1.21 15.63
N LEU A 110 9.47 1.18 14.62
CA LEU A 110 9.24 0.02 13.77
C LEU A 110 10.50 -0.33 12.97
N THR A 111 11.18 0.65 12.37
CA THR A 111 12.46 0.43 11.69
C THR A 111 13.50 -0.19 12.62
N ALA A 112 13.64 0.32 13.85
CA ALA A 112 14.57 -0.26 14.83
C ALA A 112 14.20 -1.70 15.21
N VAL A 113 12.91 -1.97 15.43
CA VAL A 113 12.41 -3.32 15.74
C VAL A 113 12.71 -4.28 14.59
N LEU A 114 12.45 -3.86 13.35
CA LEU A 114 12.71 -4.67 12.17
C LEU A 114 14.19 -4.97 12.01
N LEU A 115 15.08 -3.97 12.10
CA LEU A 115 16.52 -4.18 11.92
C LEU A 115 17.13 -5.07 13.02
N ILE A 116 16.66 -4.97 14.27
CA ILE A 116 17.21 -5.75 15.39
C ILE A 116 16.67 -7.18 15.40
N TRP A 117 15.38 -7.37 15.12
CA TRP A 117 14.70 -8.67 15.24
C TRP A 117 14.29 -9.30 13.91
N ASN A 118 14.77 -8.79 12.77
CA ASN A 118 14.37 -9.19 11.41
C ASN A 118 14.21 -10.71 11.25
N ARG A 119 15.30 -11.46 11.40
CA ARG A 119 15.30 -12.92 11.23
C ARG A 119 14.36 -13.63 12.19
N LYS A 120 14.30 -13.20 13.46
CA LYS A 120 13.43 -13.83 14.46
C LYS A 120 11.95 -13.63 14.13
N LEU A 121 11.59 -12.41 13.71
CA LEU A 121 10.23 -12.11 13.25
C LEU A 121 9.89 -12.96 12.03
N LEU A 122 10.76 -13.00 11.03
CA LEU A 122 10.51 -13.79 9.82
C LEU A 122 10.32 -15.29 10.11
N LEU A 123 11.14 -15.88 10.99
CA LEU A 123 10.96 -17.27 11.43
C LEU A 123 9.63 -17.48 12.16
N MET A 124 9.21 -16.55 13.02
CA MET A 124 7.90 -16.61 13.69
C MET A 124 6.72 -16.52 12.73
N PHE A 125 6.88 -15.78 11.63
CA PHE A 125 5.85 -15.59 10.61
C PHE A 125 5.90 -16.64 9.47
N GLY A 126 6.73 -17.67 9.62
CA GLY A 126 6.72 -18.86 8.74
C GLY A 126 7.90 -18.98 7.77
N ALA A 127 8.97 -18.22 7.96
CA ALA A 127 10.18 -18.39 7.16
C ALA A 127 10.89 -19.69 7.56
N SER A 128 11.53 -20.34 6.59
CA SER A 128 12.31 -21.57 6.80
C SER A 128 13.78 -21.28 6.55
N GLU A 129 14.67 -22.22 6.90
CA GLU A 129 16.12 -22.08 6.68
C GLU A 129 16.48 -21.78 5.22
N ASN A 130 15.67 -22.28 4.27
CA ASN A 130 15.91 -22.07 2.83
C ASN A 130 15.37 -20.72 2.31
N THR A 131 14.55 -20.01 3.08
CA THR A 131 13.92 -18.74 2.65
C THR A 131 14.31 -17.54 3.50
N ILE A 132 14.88 -17.78 4.69
CA ILE A 132 15.20 -16.75 5.67
C ILE A 132 16.21 -15.73 5.16
N ASP A 133 17.18 -16.14 4.34
CA ASP A 133 18.21 -15.22 3.85
C ASP A 133 17.64 -14.24 2.82
N TYR A 134 16.80 -14.72 1.89
CA TYR A 134 16.09 -13.86 0.93
C TYR A 134 15.09 -12.94 1.63
N ALA A 135 14.31 -13.49 2.56
CA ALA A 135 13.33 -12.73 3.32
C ALA A 135 13.99 -11.63 4.17
N ALA A 136 15.10 -11.96 4.85
CA ALA A 136 15.83 -11.02 5.68
C ALA A 136 16.45 -9.90 4.83
N ALA A 137 17.11 -10.24 3.72
CA ALA A 137 17.69 -9.24 2.82
C ALA A 137 16.63 -8.27 2.28
N TYR A 138 15.47 -8.79 1.87
CA TYR A 138 14.34 -7.96 1.45
C TYR A 138 13.83 -7.06 2.57
N MET A 139 13.66 -7.63 3.77
CA MET A 139 13.10 -6.91 4.91
C MET A 139 14.07 -5.87 5.49
N ASP A 140 15.38 -6.07 5.40
CA ASP A 140 16.39 -5.07 5.78
C ASP A 140 16.31 -3.83 4.89
N ILE A 141 16.18 -4.04 3.57
CA ILE A 141 15.98 -2.95 2.61
C ILE A 141 14.64 -2.23 2.89
N TYR A 142 13.57 -3.01 3.12
CA TYR A 142 12.25 -2.45 3.44
C TYR A 142 12.26 -1.67 4.76
N ALA A 143 13.00 -2.12 5.78
CA ALA A 143 13.07 -1.49 7.09
C ALA A 143 13.59 -0.06 7.02
N VAL A 144 14.58 0.21 6.16
CA VAL A 144 15.09 1.56 5.91
C VAL A 144 14.04 2.43 5.21
N GLY A 145 13.29 1.86 4.26
CA GLY A 145 12.19 2.53 3.56
C GLY A 145 10.94 2.75 4.41
N THR A 146 10.80 2.04 5.53
CA THR A 146 9.58 2.04 6.37
C THR A 146 9.22 3.43 6.87
N ILE A 147 10.19 4.29 7.14
CA ILE A 147 9.96 5.69 7.55
C ILE A 147 9.17 6.44 6.48
N PHE A 148 9.59 6.35 5.22
CA PHE A 148 8.94 7.02 4.11
C PHE A 148 7.56 6.42 3.80
N VAL A 149 7.45 5.09 3.84
CA VAL A 149 6.17 4.39 3.62
C VAL A 149 5.15 4.80 4.68
N GLN A 150 5.53 4.82 5.96
CA GLN A 150 4.67 5.24 7.06
C GLN A 150 4.18 6.67 6.87
N LEU A 151 5.09 7.62 6.64
CA LEU A 151 4.71 9.02 6.46
C LEU A 151 3.80 9.20 5.24
N THR A 152 4.12 8.53 4.14
CA THR A 152 3.31 8.57 2.91
C THR A 152 1.90 8.07 3.19
N LEU A 153 1.74 6.84 3.68
CA LEU A 153 0.42 6.24 3.90
C LEU A 153 -0.38 6.99 4.98
N GLY A 154 0.27 7.36 6.09
CA GLY A 154 -0.38 8.01 7.22
C GLY A 154 -0.87 9.41 6.91
N LEU A 155 -0.07 10.22 6.20
CA LEU A 155 -0.40 11.61 5.90
C LEU A 155 -1.26 11.75 4.65
N ASN A 156 -1.19 10.81 3.70
CA ASN A 156 -2.01 10.86 2.49
C ASN A 156 -3.51 10.88 2.79
N ALA A 157 -3.93 10.19 3.85
CA ALA A 157 -5.30 10.20 4.32
C ALA A 157 -5.79 11.62 4.69
N PHE A 158 -4.92 12.49 5.22
CA PHE A 158 -5.27 13.88 5.52
C PHE A 158 -5.49 14.70 4.25
N ILE A 159 -4.70 14.47 3.20
CA ILE A 159 -4.86 15.13 1.90
C ILE A 159 -6.19 14.72 1.29
N THR A 160 -6.47 13.41 1.31
CA THR A 160 -7.70 12.85 0.74
C THR A 160 -8.94 13.28 1.53
N ALA A 161 -8.90 13.29 2.86
CA ALA A 161 -10.01 13.68 3.73
C ALA A 161 -10.40 15.17 3.63
N GLN A 162 -9.53 16.02 3.06
CA GLN A 162 -9.79 17.43 2.78
C GLN A 162 -10.41 17.67 1.39
N GLY A 163 -10.71 16.60 0.63
CA GLY A 163 -11.28 16.69 -0.72
C GLY A 163 -10.25 16.72 -1.85
N PHE A 164 -8.95 16.74 -1.53
CA PHE A 164 -7.86 16.73 -2.52
C PHE A 164 -7.45 15.30 -2.92
N ALA A 165 -8.42 14.42 -3.16
CA ALA A 165 -8.18 13.00 -3.47
C ALA A 165 -7.25 12.80 -4.69
N LYS A 166 -7.32 13.65 -5.72
CA LYS A 166 -6.41 13.61 -6.88
C LYS A 166 -4.95 13.90 -6.49
N THR A 167 -4.74 14.88 -5.61
CA THR A 167 -3.41 15.23 -5.08
C THR A 167 -2.87 14.13 -4.17
N GLY A 168 -3.74 13.51 -3.37
CA GLY A 168 -3.40 12.33 -2.57
C GLY A 168 -2.95 11.15 -3.44
N MET A 169 -3.72 10.82 -4.49
CA MET A 169 -3.34 9.77 -5.41
C MET A 169 -1.98 10.04 -6.09
N LEU A 170 -1.74 11.27 -6.57
CA LEU A 170 -0.48 11.64 -7.21
C LEU A 170 0.73 11.53 -6.29
N THR A 171 0.60 11.89 -5.01
CA THR A 171 1.70 11.78 -4.04
C THR A 171 2.09 10.33 -3.77
N VAL A 172 1.13 9.39 -3.74
CA VAL A 172 1.43 7.96 -3.62
C VAL A 172 2.09 7.44 -4.90
N ILE A 173 1.58 7.82 -6.08
CA ILE A 173 2.14 7.36 -7.36
C ILE A 173 3.57 7.84 -7.54
N ILE A 174 3.86 9.12 -7.26
CA ILE A 174 5.23 9.66 -7.35
C ILE A 174 6.15 8.99 -6.34
N GLY A 175 5.67 8.67 -5.13
CA GLY A 175 6.47 7.95 -4.14
C GLY A 175 6.66 6.46 -4.44
N ALA A 176 5.81 5.86 -5.28
CA ALA A 176 5.86 4.46 -5.67
C ALA A 176 6.64 4.21 -6.99
N ALA A 177 6.87 5.26 -7.79
CA ALA A 177 7.62 5.24 -9.04
C ALA A 177 9.11 5.54 -8.79
#